data_AF-A0A1I7FVG4-F1
#
_entry.id   AF-A0A1I7FVG4-F1
#
_cell.length_a   1.000
_cell.length_b   1.000
_cell.length_c   1.000
_cell.angle_alpha   90.00
_cell.angle_beta   90.00
_cell.angle_gamma   90.00
#
_symmetry.space_group_name_H-M   'P 1'
#
loop_
_entity.id
_entity.type
_entity.pdbx_description
1 polymer ?
#
loop_
_entity_poly.entity_id
_entity_poly.type
_entity_poly.pdbx_seq_one_letter_code
_entity_poly.pdbx_strand_id
1 'polypeptide(L)'
;MPRQQENRLPQPSYHNPNVADTAMKAVLSKLPLHAEEDRRREIVAECELVSVVAAQGIPKDTASALIYALRRQFAALALLDPVELQKGRWTFVSFPASLLGRSWLTTLATPDQTLLPSDYWEQGDHRPDDVKEEQRVLLHRIETERARRNPEAQPIRVVYVAWALIRWGNKFLLHRREDKSRQGEKGYGMVGGRFNLSDLPPAIQSQTDILQETFKLDSTVVAQHITATLERELEEETGMFKDKHYSYEPFGRPLPAYKAVNGAGNRHAYSAYKFHLFQVKLTSAGETHLLSRIAEDERLTWFIAAEIAAPQRADGAAAYVDALHQAWGKDLEKNLSTASDSKASKPTFTGESMMLDLPGTPDAAFQLGKPGKEKSVRPINRLGEAEWQLLMLLGWHMRDFQMRLNADAGVRLLGNGWIDAPGVVSLARSLHERIQPILPGLVEIREDRYVSISVAPDALLFPADLFRYQIQGSNTTGGVFGLARLELGTPWGRLEGNAYERNINGNTVAVLRELEKGDEPAGDWERSLREQFGGGVRSVGLRRLWSTKGNVTSLVEGLKRLSGTSLP
;
A
#
# COMPACT_ATOMS: atom_id res chain seq x y z
N MET A 1 -7.64 81.12 -2.87
CA MET A 1 -6.98 80.32 -3.93
C MET A 1 -7.52 78.90 -3.88
N PRO A 2 -7.94 78.30 -5.01
CA PRO A 2 -8.97 77.27 -5.07
C PRO A 2 -8.40 75.83 -5.13
N ARG A 3 -9.28 74.87 -4.83
CA ARG A 3 -9.07 73.42 -4.98
C ARG A 3 -8.66 73.06 -6.41
N GLN A 4 -7.57 72.31 -6.57
CA GLN A 4 -7.30 71.58 -7.81
C GLN A 4 -8.24 70.37 -7.89
N GLN A 5 -9.04 70.36 -8.96
CA GLN A 5 -9.77 69.19 -9.44
C GLN A 5 -8.78 68.19 -10.03
N GLU A 6 -8.66 67.01 -9.44
CA GLU A 6 -8.12 65.84 -10.13
C GLU A 6 -9.20 65.25 -11.03
N ASN A 7 -8.90 65.25 -12.33
CA ASN A 7 -9.63 64.59 -13.40
C ASN A 7 -9.88 63.11 -13.06
N ARG A 8 -11.13 62.78 -12.70
CA ARG A 8 -11.63 61.41 -12.89
C ARG A 8 -11.93 61.23 -14.37
N LEU A 9 -11.12 60.41 -15.03
CA LEU A 9 -11.49 59.80 -16.30
C LEU A 9 -12.88 59.17 -16.16
N PRO A 10 -13.77 59.32 -17.17
CA PRO A 10 -15.07 58.66 -17.12
C PRO A 10 -14.86 57.15 -17.01
N GLN A 11 -15.39 56.56 -15.95
CA GLN A 11 -15.53 55.11 -15.88
C GLN A 11 -16.32 54.66 -17.11
N PRO A 12 -15.88 53.60 -17.83
CA PRO A 12 -16.70 53.03 -18.87
C PRO A 12 -18.02 52.59 -18.23
N SER A 13 -19.14 53.13 -18.72
CA SER A 13 -20.47 52.70 -18.31
C SER A 13 -20.59 51.21 -18.61
N TYR A 14 -20.47 50.39 -17.57
CA TYR A 14 -20.77 48.98 -17.65
C TYR A 14 -22.18 48.80 -18.22
N HIS A 15 -22.30 47.82 -19.12
CA HIS A 15 -23.53 47.44 -19.80
C HIS A 15 -24.75 47.44 -18.87
N ASN A 16 -25.85 47.97 -19.40
CA ASN A 16 -27.17 47.98 -18.77
C ASN A 16 -27.52 46.54 -18.29
N PRO A 17 -27.59 46.26 -16.97
CA PRO A 17 -27.75 44.91 -16.42
C PRO A 17 -29.08 44.24 -16.82
N ASN A 18 -29.96 44.93 -17.53
CA ASN A 18 -31.30 44.50 -17.88
C ASN A 18 -31.42 43.76 -19.23
N VAL A 19 -30.40 43.84 -20.10
CA VAL A 19 -30.53 43.34 -21.49
C VAL A 19 -30.50 41.81 -21.56
N ALA A 20 -29.61 41.16 -20.81
CA ALA A 20 -29.51 39.70 -20.79
C ALA A 20 -30.76 39.05 -20.18
N ASP A 21 -31.24 39.58 -19.06
CA ASP A 21 -32.45 39.08 -18.39
C ASP A 21 -33.68 39.23 -19.28
N THR A 22 -33.82 40.39 -19.92
CA THR A 22 -34.92 40.66 -20.86
C THR A 22 -34.88 39.68 -22.03
N ALA A 23 -33.69 39.37 -22.55
CA ALA A 23 -33.51 38.36 -23.59
C ALA A 23 -33.95 36.97 -23.13
N MET A 24 -33.49 36.53 -21.95
CA MET A 24 -33.81 35.21 -21.40
C MET A 24 -35.31 35.07 -21.10
N LYS A 25 -35.96 36.11 -20.57
CA LYS A 25 -37.42 36.16 -20.35
C LYS A 25 -38.19 36.07 -21.67
N ALA A 26 -37.72 36.74 -22.72
CA ALA A 26 -38.31 36.67 -24.04
C ALA A 26 -38.26 35.24 -24.60
N VAL A 27 -37.12 34.56 -24.47
CA VAL A 27 -36.98 33.14 -24.87
C VAL A 27 -37.89 32.23 -24.03
N LEU A 28 -37.93 32.43 -22.72
CA LEU A 28 -38.75 31.63 -21.79
C LEU A 28 -40.24 31.63 -22.19
N SER A 29 -40.76 32.80 -22.60
CA SER A 29 -42.14 32.98 -23.06
C SER A 29 -42.46 32.23 -24.36
N LYS A 30 -41.44 31.77 -25.09
CA LYS A 30 -41.55 31.10 -26.40
C LYS A 30 -40.95 29.69 -26.42
N LEU A 31 -40.59 29.14 -25.27
CA LEU A 31 -40.19 27.73 -25.21
C LEU A 31 -41.38 26.83 -25.61
N PRO A 32 -41.14 25.76 -26.39
CA PRO A 32 -42.20 24.83 -26.79
C PRO A 32 -42.86 24.17 -25.58
N LEU A 33 -44.18 23.98 -25.63
CA LEU A 33 -44.92 23.21 -24.64
C LEU A 33 -44.88 21.70 -24.96
N HIS A 34 -45.00 20.89 -23.91
CA HIS A 34 -45.16 19.44 -24.01
C HIS A 34 -46.31 19.04 -23.09
N ALA A 35 -47.24 18.21 -23.55
CA ALA A 35 -48.32 17.72 -22.72
C ALA A 35 -47.81 16.71 -21.68
N GLU A 36 -48.41 16.70 -20.49
CA GLU A 36 -48.07 15.79 -19.40
C GLU A 36 -48.51 14.35 -19.68
N GLU A 37 -49.77 14.17 -20.08
CA GLU A 37 -50.40 12.85 -20.22
C GLU A 37 -50.62 12.41 -21.69
N ASP A 38 -50.07 13.14 -22.66
CA ASP A 38 -50.29 12.91 -24.10
C ASP A 38 -49.02 13.04 -24.95
N ARG A 39 -49.06 12.55 -26.19
CA ARG A 39 -47.98 12.73 -27.19
C ARG A 39 -47.95 14.12 -27.86
N ARG A 40 -48.79 15.05 -27.40
CA ARG A 40 -48.84 16.41 -27.98
C ARG A 40 -47.64 17.22 -27.53
N ARG A 41 -46.96 17.84 -28.48
CA ARG A 41 -45.79 18.69 -28.26
C ARG A 41 -45.73 19.79 -29.30
N GLU A 42 -45.28 20.97 -28.89
CA GLU A 42 -45.07 22.09 -29.78
C GLU A 42 -43.69 22.03 -30.44
N ILE A 43 -43.59 22.72 -31.57
CA ILE A 43 -42.38 22.89 -32.36
C ILE A 43 -42.21 24.38 -32.58
N VAL A 44 -41.05 24.94 -32.23
CA VAL A 44 -40.73 26.35 -32.41
C VAL A 44 -39.50 26.48 -33.29
N ALA A 45 -39.52 27.34 -34.31
CA ALA A 45 -38.35 27.53 -35.16
C ALA A 45 -37.30 28.38 -34.46
N GLU A 46 -36.01 28.02 -34.61
CA GLU A 46 -34.92 28.75 -33.97
C GLU A 46 -34.85 30.21 -34.43
N CYS A 47 -35.15 30.48 -35.71
CA CYS A 47 -35.22 31.84 -36.25
C CYS A 47 -36.33 32.70 -35.62
N GLU A 48 -37.42 32.07 -35.13
CA GLU A 48 -38.48 32.78 -34.40
C GLU A 48 -37.99 33.21 -33.03
N LEU A 49 -37.25 32.34 -32.32
CA LEU A 49 -36.61 32.69 -31.04
C LEU A 49 -35.61 33.84 -31.21
N VAL A 50 -34.78 33.81 -32.27
CA VAL A 50 -33.87 34.90 -32.62
C VAL A 50 -34.64 36.21 -32.87
N SER A 51 -35.73 36.14 -33.63
CA SER A 51 -36.55 37.32 -33.94
C SER A 51 -37.22 37.91 -32.69
N VAL A 52 -37.68 37.05 -31.78
CA VAL A 52 -38.29 37.45 -30.50
C VAL A 52 -37.29 38.17 -29.60
N VAL A 53 -36.05 37.69 -29.52
CA VAL A 53 -34.97 38.35 -28.78
C VAL A 53 -34.55 39.64 -29.47
N ALA A 54 -34.40 39.65 -30.79
CA ALA A 54 -34.04 40.84 -31.55
C ALA A 54 -35.08 41.97 -31.42
N ALA A 55 -36.37 41.60 -31.31
CA ALA A 55 -37.46 42.55 -31.06
C ALA A 55 -37.34 43.30 -29.71
N GLN A 56 -36.49 42.82 -28.79
CA GLN A 56 -36.16 43.52 -27.53
C GLN A 56 -35.07 44.60 -27.72
N GLY A 57 -34.70 44.94 -28.96
CA GLY A 57 -33.65 45.91 -29.27
C GLY A 57 -32.23 45.31 -29.22
N ILE A 58 -32.11 43.98 -29.18
CA ILE A 58 -30.83 43.27 -29.17
C ILE A 58 -30.36 43.04 -30.61
N PRO A 59 -29.09 43.30 -30.96
CA PRO A 59 -28.58 43.02 -32.30
C PRO A 59 -28.80 41.56 -32.71
N LYS A 60 -29.19 41.33 -33.96
CA LYS A 60 -29.57 40.00 -34.46
C LYS A 60 -28.45 38.96 -34.29
N ASP A 61 -27.20 39.35 -34.44
CA ASP A 61 -26.05 38.45 -34.27
C ASP A 61 -25.87 38.05 -32.79
N THR A 62 -26.03 39.00 -31.87
CA THR A 62 -26.01 38.73 -30.42
C THR A 62 -27.18 37.85 -30.00
N ALA A 63 -28.38 38.11 -30.54
CA ALA A 63 -29.56 37.25 -30.32
C ALA A 63 -29.30 35.83 -30.84
N SER A 64 -28.71 35.68 -32.02
CA SER A 64 -28.35 34.38 -32.61
C SER A 64 -27.33 33.63 -31.74
N ALA A 65 -26.29 34.31 -31.26
CA ALA A 65 -25.29 33.72 -30.39
C ALA A 65 -25.90 33.26 -29.05
N LEU A 66 -26.80 34.06 -28.45
CA LEU A 66 -27.52 33.69 -27.23
C LEU A 66 -28.38 32.44 -27.43
N ILE A 67 -29.22 32.44 -28.48
CA ILE A 67 -30.08 31.29 -28.80
C ILE A 67 -29.23 30.05 -29.05
N TYR A 68 -28.13 30.17 -29.79
CA TYR A 68 -27.21 29.07 -30.02
C TYR A 68 -26.57 28.54 -28.72
N ALA A 69 -26.19 29.42 -27.79
CA ALA A 69 -25.65 29.02 -26.50
C ALA A 69 -26.70 28.26 -25.66
N LEU A 70 -27.95 28.75 -25.60
CA LEU A 70 -29.05 28.06 -24.92
C LEU A 70 -29.37 26.70 -25.57
N ARG A 71 -29.39 26.66 -26.91
CA ARG A 71 -29.53 25.42 -27.69
C ARG A 71 -28.48 24.39 -27.28
N ARG A 72 -27.22 24.81 -27.15
CA ARG A 72 -26.10 23.94 -26.75
C ARG A 72 -26.27 23.40 -25.34
N GLN A 73 -26.74 24.22 -24.40
CA GLN A 73 -27.02 23.78 -23.02
C GLN A 73 -28.16 22.74 -22.99
N PHE A 74 -29.28 23.01 -23.64
CA PHE A 74 -30.41 22.08 -23.70
C PHE A 74 -30.06 20.78 -24.43
N ALA A 75 -29.26 20.86 -25.50
CA ALA A 75 -28.77 19.68 -26.19
C ALA A 75 -27.80 18.85 -25.32
N ALA A 76 -26.92 19.49 -24.54
CA ALA A 76 -26.01 18.81 -23.63
C ALA A 76 -26.75 18.07 -22.50
N LEU A 77 -27.90 18.60 -22.08
CA LEU A 77 -28.81 17.97 -21.12
C LEU A 77 -29.81 16.98 -21.77
N ALA A 78 -29.71 16.74 -23.09
CA ALA A 78 -30.61 15.89 -23.87
C ALA A 78 -32.10 16.27 -23.77
N LEU A 79 -32.41 17.56 -23.67
CA LEU A 79 -33.78 18.05 -23.49
C LEU A 79 -34.54 18.18 -24.81
N LEU A 80 -33.85 18.45 -25.91
CA LEU A 80 -34.45 18.71 -27.23
C LEU A 80 -34.41 17.48 -28.14
N ASP A 81 -35.46 17.31 -28.95
CA ASP A 81 -35.56 16.25 -29.95
C ASP A 81 -34.47 16.42 -31.02
N PRO A 82 -33.54 15.45 -31.17
CA PRO A 82 -32.39 15.60 -32.05
C PRO A 82 -32.79 15.70 -33.53
N VAL A 83 -33.90 15.08 -33.95
CA VAL A 83 -34.37 15.11 -35.34
C VAL A 83 -34.92 16.49 -35.69
N GLU A 84 -35.66 17.09 -34.77
CA GLU A 84 -36.19 18.43 -34.97
C GLU A 84 -35.11 19.50 -34.83
N LEU A 85 -34.15 19.29 -33.93
CA LEU A 85 -33.00 20.18 -33.75
C LEU A 85 -32.13 20.28 -34.99
N GLN A 86 -31.92 19.18 -35.72
CA GLN A 86 -31.20 19.16 -37.01
C GLN A 86 -31.89 20.01 -38.09
N LYS A 87 -33.20 20.22 -37.97
CA LYS A 87 -34.01 21.05 -38.88
C LYS A 87 -34.11 22.50 -38.40
N GLY A 88 -33.32 22.90 -37.38
CA GLY A 88 -33.36 24.24 -36.81
C GLY A 88 -34.63 24.53 -35.99
N ARG A 89 -35.21 23.50 -35.37
CA ARG A 89 -36.45 23.61 -34.58
C ARG A 89 -36.28 23.05 -33.17
N TRP A 90 -36.88 23.71 -32.19
CA TRP A 90 -36.84 23.31 -30.79
C TRP A 90 -38.16 22.60 -30.44
N THR A 91 -38.01 21.39 -29.91
CA THR A 91 -39.08 20.56 -29.36
C THR A 91 -38.50 19.79 -28.19
N PHE A 92 -39.17 19.76 -27.04
CA PHE A 92 -38.74 18.92 -25.94
C PHE A 92 -38.99 17.43 -26.25
N VAL A 93 -38.07 16.56 -25.82
CA VAL A 93 -38.21 15.10 -26.00
C VAL A 93 -39.31 14.49 -25.15
N SER A 94 -39.65 15.14 -24.03
CA SER A 94 -40.63 14.66 -23.06
C SER A 94 -41.11 15.78 -22.15
N PHE A 95 -42.17 15.53 -21.40
CA PHE A 95 -42.66 16.46 -20.37
C PHE A 95 -41.61 16.73 -19.28
N PRO A 96 -40.92 15.73 -18.68
CA PRO A 96 -39.83 16.00 -17.75
C PRO A 96 -38.68 16.86 -18.32
N ALA A 97 -38.33 16.66 -19.60
CA ALA A 97 -37.33 17.50 -20.26
C ALA A 97 -37.79 18.96 -20.36
N SER A 98 -39.09 19.19 -20.60
CA SER A 98 -39.68 20.53 -20.60
C SER A 98 -39.66 21.18 -19.22
N LEU A 99 -39.93 20.42 -18.15
CA LEU A 99 -39.86 20.91 -16.78
C LEU A 99 -38.44 21.36 -16.43
N LEU A 100 -37.43 20.54 -16.71
CA LEU A 100 -36.03 20.88 -16.48
C LEU A 100 -35.58 22.09 -17.30
N GLY A 101 -35.90 22.12 -18.60
CA GLY A 101 -35.54 23.23 -19.48
C GLY A 101 -36.14 24.57 -19.03
N ARG A 102 -37.41 24.55 -18.58
CA ARG A 102 -38.08 25.73 -18.02
C ARG A 102 -37.50 26.15 -16.67
N SER A 103 -37.26 25.21 -15.76
CA SER A 103 -36.63 25.52 -14.47
C SER A 103 -35.25 26.14 -14.67
N TRP A 104 -34.42 25.55 -15.53
CA TRP A 104 -33.08 26.06 -15.85
C TRP A 104 -33.12 27.48 -16.43
N LEU A 105 -33.94 27.71 -17.46
CA LEU A 105 -34.01 29.03 -18.08
C LEU A 105 -34.66 30.07 -17.17
N THR A 106 -35.62 29.69 -16.33
CA THR A 106 -36.23 30.58 -15.33
C THR A 106 -35.18 31.04 -14.32
N THR A 107 -34.32 30.12 -13.86
CA THR A 107 -33.19 30.48 -12.99
C THR A 107 -32.23 31.44 -13.68
N LEU A 108 -31.83 31.17 -14.93
CA LEU A 108 -30.96 32.08 -15.68
C LEU A 108 -31.59 33.45 -15.98
N ALA A 109 -32.92 33.52 -16.07
CA ALA A 109 -33.67 34.74 -16.36
C ALA A 109 -33.99 35.59 -15.11
N THR A 110 -33.68 35.08 -13.93
CA THR A 110 -34.02 35.70 -12.64
C THR A 110 -32.73 36.07 -11.91
N PRO A 111 -32.43 37.37 -11.75
CA PRO A 111 -31.26 37.83 -10.99
C PRO A 111 -31.21 37.21 -9.60
N ASP A 112 -30.00 36.89 -9.15
CA ASP A 112 -29.70 36.32 -7.82
C ASP A 112 -30.36 34.96 -7.50
N GLN A 113 -31.13 34.40 -8.43
CA GLN A 113 -31.70 33.05 -8.28
C GLN A 113 -30.60 32.01 -8.47
N THR A 114 -30.42 31.15 -7.46
CA THR A 114 -29.54 29.97 -7.56
C THR A 114 -30.36 28.69 -7.49
N LEU A 115 -29.78 27.58 -8.00
CA LEU A 115 -30.35 26.23 -7.84
C LEU A 115 -29.85 25.55 -6.56
N LEU A 116 -28.73 26.02 -6.03
CA LEU A 116 -28.04 25.45 -4.89
C LEU A 116 -27.66 26.58 -3.92
N PRO A 117 -27.50 26.28 -2.62
CA PRO A 117 -26.94 27.21 -1.65
C PRO A 117 -25.60 27.79 -2.11
N SER A 118 -25.29 29.03 -1.74
CA SER A 118 -24.07 29.74 -2.17
C SER A 118 -22.78 29.06 -1.72
N ASP A 119 -22.83 28.39 -0.58
CA ASP A 119 -21.73 27.65 0.04
C ASP A 119 -21.67 26.19 -0.43
N TYR A 120 -22.59 25.76 -1.32
CA TYR A 120 -22.75 24.35 -1.65
C TYR A 120 -21.43 23.74 -2.10
N TRP A 121 -20.68 24.40 -3.00
CA TRP A 121 -19.42 23.92 -3.58
C TRP A 121 -18.14 24.27 -2.79
N GLU A 122 -18.27 24.83 -1.59
CA GLU A 122 -17.10 25.14 -0.77
C GLU A 122 -16.29 23.89 -0.41
N GLN A 123 -14.98 24.05 -0.33
CA GLN A 123 -14.03 22.99 0.03
C GLN A 123 -13.64 23.11 1.50
N GLY A 124 -13.43 21.98 2.17
CA GLY A 124 -12.83 21.94 3.50
C GLY A 124 -13.39 20.83 4.38
N ASP A 125 -12.63 20.48 5.41
CA ASP A 125 -12.98 19.37 6.30
C ASP A 125 -14.20 19.68 7.16
N HIS A 126 -14.47 20.97 7.41
CA HIS A 126 -15.63 21.47 8.13
C HIS A 126 -16.97 21.16 7.45
N ARG A 127 -16.98 20.76 6.17
CA ARG A 127 -18.21 20.40 5.46
C ARG A 127 -18.77 19.07 5.97
N PRO A 128 -20.09 18.94 6.13
CA PRO A 128 -20.73 17.66 6.46
C PRO A 128 -20.41 16.57 5.42
N ASP A 129 -20.23 15.32 5.89
CA ASP A 129 -19.81 14.20 5.03
C ASP A 129 -20.89 13.80 4.01
N ASP A 130 -22.16 13.93 4.37
CA ASP A 130 -23.30 13.71 3.48
C ASP A 130 -23.30 14.68 2.29
N VAL A 131 -22.99 15.96 2.53
CA VAL A 131 -22.86 16.97 1.48
C VAL A 131 -21.65 16.68 0.58
N LYS A 132 -20.50 16.32 1.16
CA LYS A 132 -19.31 15.91 0.37
C LYS A 132 -19.62 14.71 -0.53
N GLU A 133 -20.41 13.77 -0.03
CA GLU A 133 -20.80 12.57 -0.77
C GLU A 133 -21.82 12.89 -1.87
N GLU A 134 -22.80 13.75 -1.61
CA GLU A 134 -23.75 14.24 -2.62
C GLU A 134 -23.00 14.92 -3.79
N GLN A 135 -22.09 15.83 -3.48
CA GLN A 135 -21.22 16.48 -4.47
C GLN A 135 -20.43 15.44 -5.27
N ARG A 136 -19.82 14.45 -4.60
CA ARG A 136 -19.06 13.39 -5.25
C ARG A 136 -19.94 12.60 -6.22
N VAL A 137 -21.14 12.20 -5.81
CA VAL A 137 -22.08 11.44 -6.65
C VAL A 137 -22.46 12.24 -7.89
N LEU A 138 -22.75 13.54 -7.73
CA LEU A 138 -23.07 14.43 -8.84
C LEU A 138 -21.90 14.56 -9.83
N LEU A 139 -20.70 14.86 -9.32
CA LEU A 139 -19.49 14.98 -10.13
C LEU A 139 -19.14 13.66 -10.84
N HIS A 140 -19.24 12.54 -10.14
CA HIS A 140 -19.02 11.21 -10.69
C HIS A 140 -19.97 10.93 -11.86
N ARG A 141 -21.26 11.24 -11.71
CA ARG A 141 -22.25 11.05 -12.78
C ARG A 141 -21.94 11.91 -14.00
N ILE A 142 -21.67 13.20 -13.79
CA ILE A 142 -21.36 14.16 -14.87
C ILE A 142 -20.11 13.71 -15.65
N GLU A 143 -19.04 13.40 -14.95
CA GLU A 143 -17.75 13.10 -15.57
C GLU A 143 -17.70 11.70 -16.18
N THR A 144 -18.41 10.73 -15.59
CA THR A 144 -18.59 9.40 -16.19
C THR A 144 -19.35 9.47 -17.50
N GLU A 145 -20.47 10.21 -17.55
CA GLU A 145 -21.21 10.36 -18.81
C GLU A 145 -20.43 11.20 -19.83
N ARG A 146 -19.70 12.25 -19.41
CA ARG A 146 -18.82 13.01 -20.31
C ARG A 146 -17.78 12.12 -20.99
N ALA A 147 -17.08 11.30 -20.20
CA ALA A 147 -16.06 10.38 -20.71
C ALA A 147 -16.68 9.24 -21.56
N ARG A 148 -17.84 8.72 -21.17
CA ARG A 148 -18.53 7.64 -21.88
C ARG A 148 -19.11 8.08 -23.24
N ARG A 149 -19.70 9.27 -23.29
CA ARG A 149 -20.38 9.80 -24.48
C ARG A 149 -19.41 10.43 -25.47
N ASN A 150 -18.22 10.82 -25.02
CA ASN A 150 -17.17 11.37 -25.86
C ASN A 150 -15.86 10.61 -25.64
N PRO A 151 -15.51 9.63 -26.50
CA PRO A 151 -14.23 8.92 -26.43
C PRO A 151 -13.00 9.83 -26.54
N GLU A 152 -13.14 11.02 -27.12
CA GLU A 152 -12.08 12.02 -27.25
C GLU A 152 -12.08 13.04 -26.10
N ALA A 153 -12.91 12.84 -25.06
CA ALA A 153 -12.95 13.71 -23.90
C ALA A 153 -11.53 13.86 -23.33
N GLN A 154 -11.13 15.12 -23.11
CA GLN A 154 -9.89 15.41 -22.42
C GLN A 154 -10.13 15.52 -20.91
N PRO A 155 -9.19 15.00 -20.09
CA PRO A 155 -9.19 15.28 -18.66
C PRO A 155 -9.21 16.77 -18.39
N ILE A 156 -9.98 17.19 -17.39
CA ILE A 156 -10.11 18.61 -16.99
C ILE A 156 -9.22 18.95 -15.80
N ARG A 157 -8.50 17.96 -15.29
CA ARG A 157 -7.65 18.05 -14.12
C ARG A 157 -6.40 17.20 -14.33
N VAL A 158 -5.26 17.74 -13.92
CA VAL A 158 -4.02 16.99 -13.79
C VAL A 158 -3.71 16.78 -12.30
N VAL A 159 -3.24 15.59 -11.96
CA VAL A 159 -2.83 15.23 -10.60
C VAL A 159 -1.47 14.58 -10.66
N TYR A 160 -0.51 15.11 -9.90
CA TYR A 160 0.79 14.49 -9.72
C TYR A 160 0.81 13.70 -8.42
N VAL A 161 1.44 12.53 -8.46
CA VAL A 161 1.52 11.62 -7.32
C VAL A 161 2.96 11.14 -7.18
N ALA A 162 3.47 11.18 -5.95
CA ALA A 162 4.75 10.57 -5.59
C ALA A 162 4.50 9.26 -4.84
N TRP A 163 5.10 8.16 -5.27
CA TRP A 163 5.01 6.87 -4.60
C TRP A 163 6.38 6.35 -4.20
N ALA A 164 6.48 5.92 -2.95
CA ALA A 164 7.63 5.24 -2.39
C ALA A 164 7.51 3.73 -2.57
N LEU A 165 8.49 3.12 -3.23
CA LEU A 165 8.73 1.69 -3.23
C LEU A 165 9.67 1.36 -2.06
N ILE A 166 9.07 0.91 -0.96
CA ILE A 166 9.79 0.37 0.20
C ILE A 166 9.70 -1.16 0.11
N ARG A 167 10.76 -1.79 -0.40
CA ARG A 167 10.85 -3.23 -0.61
C ARG A 167 11.61 -3.89 0.53
N TRP A 168 11.12 -5.02 1.02
CA TRP A 168 11.82 -5.86 1.99
C TRP A 168 11.76 -7.32 1.54
N GLY A 169 12.86 -7.88 1.06
CA GLY A 169 12.85 -9.21 0.44
C GLY A 169 11.94 -9.27 -0.79
N ASN A 170 10.83 -10.01 -0.72
CA ASN A 170 9.80 -10.05 -1.79
C ASN A 170 8.53 -9.25 -1.45
N LYS A 171 8.53 -8.54 -0.32
CA LYS A 171 7.40 -7.75 0.19
C LYS A 171 7.59 -6.26 -0.11
N PHE A 172 6.50 -5.53 -0.23
CA PHE A 172 6.43 -4.09 -0.40
C PHE A 172 5.47 -3.53 0.65
N LEU A 173 5.83 -2.37 1.20
CA LEU A 173 5.00 -1.68 2.17
C LEU A 173 3.89 -0.90 1.45
N LEU A 174 2.65 -1.14 1.87
CA LEU A 174 1.48 -0.39 1.44
C LEU A 174 0.85 0.32 2.65
N HIS A 175 0.15 1.41 2.37
CA HIS A 175 -0.61 2.20 3.34
C HIS A 175 -2.11 2.14 3.03
N ARG A 176 -2.94 2.01 4.07
CA ARG A 176 -4.39 1.97 3.97
C ARG A 176 -4.93 3.36 3.65
N ARG A 177 -5.70 3.45 2.57
CA ARG A 177 -6.31 4.69 2.10
C ARG A 177 -7.40 5.17 3.08
N GLU A 178 -7.52 6.49 3.23
CA GLU A 178 -8.47 7.14 4.15
C GLU A 178 -9.95 6.98 3.76
N ASP A 179 -10.25 6.78 2.47
CA ASP A 179 -11.63 6.54 2.00
C ASP A 179 -12.13 5.18 2.52
N LYS A 180 -12.86 5.24 3.65
CA LYS A 180 -13.32 4.09 4.44
C LYS A 180 -14.33 3.22 3.69
N SER A 181 -14.22 1.91 3.92
CA SER A 181 -15.31 0.91 3.97
C SER A 181 -16.36 0.89 2.85
N ARG A 182 -16.04 1.37 1.65
CA ARG A 182 -16.92 1.19 0.49
C ARG A 182 -16.74 -0.23 -0.03
N GLN A 183 -17.83 -1.02 -0.04
CA GLN A 183 -17.80 -2.38 -0.58
C GLN A 183 -17.26 -2.35 -2.02
N GLY A 184 -16.18 -3.10 -2.27
CA GLY A 184 -15.55 -3.22 -3.59
C GLY A 184 -14.43 -2.22 -3.89
N GLU A 185 -14.12 -1.25 -3.02
CA GLU A 185 -12.98 -0.36 -3.24
C GLU A 185 -11.65 -0.95 -2.75
N LYS A 186 -10.60 -0.75 -3.56
CA LYS A 186 -9.23 -1.15 -3.23
C LYS A 186 -8.68 -0.28 -2.10
N GLY A 187 -8.40 -0.91 -0.96
CA GLY A 187 -8.13 -0.22 0.30
C GLY A 187 -6.67 0.16 0.58
N TYR A 188 -5.70 -0.34 -0.19
CA TYR A 188 -4.27 -0.14 0.11
C TYR A 188 -3.52 0.44 -1.08
N GLY A 189 -2.85 1.58 -0.91
CA GLY A 189 -1.98 2.18 -1.92
C GLY A 189 -0.50 1.99 -1.59
N MET A 190 0.39 2.29 -2.54
CA MET A 190 1.80 2.52 -2.20
C MET A 190 1.88 3.70 -1.22
N VAL A 191 2.88 3.67 -0.33
CA VAL A 191 3.17 4.80 0.56
C VAL A 191 3.48 6.03 -0.30
N GLY A 192 2.87 7.16 0.00
CA GLY A 192 2.96 8.38 -0.78
C GLY A 192 1.60 8.95 -1.20
N GLY A 193 1.62 10.15 -1.77
CA GLY A 193 0.39 10.87 -2.06
C GLY A 193 0.53 11.97 -3.10
N ARG A 194 -0.45 12.87 -3.07
CA ARG A 194 -0.68 13.85 -4.13
C ARG A 194 0.17 15.07 -3.90
N PHE A 195 0.69 15.63 -4.99
CA PHE A 195 1.35 16.93 -4.95
C PHE A 195 0.36 18.02 -4.51
N ASN A 196 0.79 18.83 -3.55
CA ASN A 196 0.09 20.00 -3.07
C ASN A 196 0.90 21.27 -3.41
N LEU A 197 0.21 22.40 -3.55
CA LEU A 197 0.89 23.68 -3.80
C LEU A 197 1.88 24.03 -2.67
N SER A 198 1.59 23.61 -1.44
CA SER A 198 2.46 23.75 -0.27
C SER A 198 3.80 23.02 -0.39
N ASP A 199 3.91 22.05 -1.31
CA ASP A 199 5.16 21.30 -1.54
C ASP A 199 6.19 22.14 -2.32
N LEU A 200 5.77 23.29 -2.88
CA LEU A 200 6.67 24.23 -3.54
C LEU A 200 7.31 25.20 -2.54
N PRO A 201 8.49 25.75 -2.86
CA PRO A 201 9.02 26.90 -2.12
C PRO A 201 8.07 28.11 -2.16
N PRO A 202 7.95 28.91 -1.09
CA PRO A 202 7.04 30.07 -1.04
C PRO A 202 7.19 31.05 -2.20
N ALA A 203 8.42 31.28 -2.68
CA ALA A 203 8.70 32.17 -3.82
C ALA A 203 8.11 31.66 -5.15
N ILE A 204 7.94 30.35 -5.30
CA ILE A 204 7.31 29.75 -6.50
C ILE A 204 5.79 29.74 -6.32
N GLN A 205 5.30 29.46 -5.11
CA GLN A 205 3.86 29.48 -4.79
C GLN A 205 3.21 30.85 -5.08
N SER A 206 3.94 31.95 -4.90
CA SER A 206 3.43 33.30 -5.13
C SER A 206 3.41 33.74 -6.59
N GLN A 207 3.86 32.90 -7.53
CA GLN A 207 3.85 33.24 -8.96
C GLN A 207 2.42 33.26 -9.50
N THR A 208 2.06 34.30 -10.26
CA THR A 208 0.70 34.52 -10.78
C THR A 208 0.13 33.34 -11.55
N ASP A 209 0.96 32.63 -12.31
CA ASP A 209 0.53 31.55 -13.21
C ASP A 209 0.74 30.14 -12.61
N ILE A 210 1.09 30.02 -11.32
CA ILE A 210 1.46 28.73 -10.74
C ILE A 210 0.33 27.69 -10.79
N LEU A 211 -0.92 28.14 -10.66
CA LEU A 211 -2.09 27.26 -10.79
C LEU A 211 -2.22 26.73 -12.22
N GLN A 212 -1.96 27.55 -13.24
CA GLN A 212 -1.98 27.08 -14.62
C GLN A 212 -0.84 26.10 -14.88
N GLU A 213 0.34 26.40 -14.32
CA GLU A 213 1.52 25.56 -14.46
C GLU A 213 1.32 24.18 -13.84
N THR A 214 0.78 24.10 -12.62
CA THR A 214 0.48 22.83 -11.93
C THR A 214 -0.64 22.01 -12.60
N PHE A 215 -1.43 22.63 -13.49
CA PHE A 215 -2.46 21.97 -14.30
C PHE A 215 -1.96 21.43 -15.65
N LYS A 216 -0.71 21.71 -16.05
CA LYS A 216 -0.09 21.09 -17.23
C LYS A 216 0.31 19.65 -16.91
N LEU A 217 0.34 18.75 -17.89
CA LEU A 217 0.74 17.35 -17.70
C LEU A 217 2.28 17.14 -17.70
N ASP A 218 2.98 18.09 -18.29
CA ASP A 218 4.42 18.15 -18.50
C ASP A 218 5.06 19.29 -17.70
N SER A 219 4.45 19.66 -16.56
CA SER A 219 4.96 20.74 -15.73
C SER A 219 6.37 20.44 -15.24
N THR A 220 7.31 21.29 -15.66
CA THR A 220 8.71 21.21 -15.23
C THR A 220 8.85 21.61 -13.77
N VAL A 221 8.03 22.56 -13.31
CA VAL A 221 7.99 23.01 -11.92
C VAL A 221 7.59 21.85 -11.01
N VAL A 222 6.49 21.15 -11.31
CA VAL A 222 6.10 19.99 -10.50
C VAL A 222 7.15 18.88 -10.57
N ALA A 223 7.68 18.57 -11.75
CA ALA A 223 8.70 17.54 -11.90
C ALA A 223 9.98 17.82 -11.08
N GLN A 224 10.36 19.09 -10.92
CA GLN A 224 11.51 19.51 -10.10
C GLN A 224 11.25 19.40 -8.60
N HIS A 225 9.99 19.54 -8.16
CA HIS A 225 9.63 19.62 -6.75
C HIS A 225 8.83 18.42 -6.21
N ILE A 226 8.50 17.45 -7.05
CA ILE A 226 7.72 16.25 -6.67
C ILE A 226 8.39 15.42 -5.56
N THR A 227 9.70 15.58 -5.34
CA THR A 227 10.38 14.94 -4.21
C THR A 227 9.97 15.52 -2.86
N ALA A 228 9.58 16.80 -2.79
CA ALA A 228 9.05 17.39 -1.56
C ALA A 228 7.70 16.74 -1.18
N THR A 229 6.88 16.38 -2.17
CA THR A 229 5.68 15.55 -1.96
C THR A 229 6.04 14.18 -1.39
N LEU A 230 7.05 13.50 -1.97
CA LEU A 230 7.51 12.20 -1.45
C LEU A 230 7.95 12.31 0.02
N GLU A 231 8.75 13.33 0.34
CA GLU A 231 9.29 13.56 1.68
C GLU A 231 8.18 13.81 2.71
N ARG A 232 7.23 14.71 2.39
CA ARG A 232 6.07 15.00 3.25
C ARG A 232 5.23 13.76 3.50
N GLU A 233 4.89 13.02 2.45
CA GLU A 233 4.01 11.86 2.58
C GLU A 233 4.69 10.70 3.33
N LEU A 234 6.00 10.50 3.15
CA LEU A 234 6.76 9.54 3.97
C LEU A 234 6.78 9.95 5.44
N GLU A 235 6.89 11.24 5.75
CA GLU A 235 6.79 11.73 7.12
C GLU A 235 5.38 11.51 7.70
N GLU A 236 4.34 11.88 6.97
CA GLU A 236 2.94 11.78 7.40
C GLU A 236 2.49 10.32 7.60
N GLU A 237 2.80 9.42 6.66
CA GLU A 237 2.30 8.04 6.66
C GLU A 237 3.21 7.08 7.45
N THR A 238 4.51 7.38 7.60
CA THR A 238 5.47 6.46 8.25
C THR A 238 6.28 7.09 9.39
N GLY A 239 6.17 8.40 9.63
CA GLY A 239 7.01 9.10 10.60
C GLY A 239 8.49 9.19 10.22
N MET A 240 8.85 8.85 8.98
CA MET A 240 10.24 8.79 8.56
C MET A 240 10.76 10.15 8.05
N PHE A 241 12.00 10.49 8.42
CA PHE A 241 12.66 11.72 7.98
C PHE A 241 13.80 11.41 7.02
N LYS A 242 13.90 12.21 5.95
CA LYS A 242 14.99 12.12 4.97
C LYS A 242 16.35 12.32 5.64
N ASP A 243 17.37 11.63 5.12
CA ASP A 243 18.77 11.61 5.56
C ASP A 243 19.01 11.00 6.95
N LYS A 244 18.01 11.02 7.83
CA LYS A 244 18.01 10.32 9.11
C LYS A 244 17.60 8.86 8.96
N HIS A 245 16.44 8.62 8.35
CA HIS A 245 15.82 7.30 8.24
C HIS A 245 15.95 6.72 6.83
N TYR A 246 16.05 7.55 5.80
CA TYR A 246 16.13 7.06 4.43
C TYR A 246 16.80 8.03 3.46
N SER A 247 17.20 7.47 2.33
CA SER A 247 17.47 8.16 1.07
C SER A 247 16.58 7.56 -0.02
N TYR A 248 16.51 8.20 -1.18
CA TYR A 248 15.74 7.68 -2.29
C TYR A 248 16.34 8.07 -3.64
N GLU A 249 15.97 7.31 -4.66
CA GLU A 249 16.29 7.60 -6.06
C GLU A 249 15.06 7.36 -6.94
N PRO A 250 14.92 8.05 -8.09
CA PRO A 250 13.83 7.77 -9.02
C PRO A 250 13.85 6.31 -9.46
N PHE A 251 12.70 5.64 -9.38
CA PHE A 251 12.53 4.29 -9.91
C PHE A 251 12.07 4.36 -11.36
N GLY A 252 13.04 4.52 -12.26
CA GLY A 252 12.80 4.69 -13.68
C GLY A 252 12.20 6.06 -14.02
N ARG A 253 11.50 6.13 -15.16
CA ARG A 253 10.81 7.35 -15.61
C ARG A 253 9.40 7.40 -14.99
N PRO A 254 8.81 8.60 -14.84
CA PRO A 254 7.41 8.73 -14.44
C PRO A 254 6.50 7.89 -15.34
N LEU A 255 5.47 7.29 -14.77
CA LEU A 255 4.56 6.43 -15.52
C LEU A 255 3.89 7.20 -16.67
N PRO A 256 3.43 6.49 -17.73
CA PRO A 256 2.48 7.05 -18.66
C PRO A 256 1.26 7.61 -17.91
N ALA A 257 0.67 8.68 -18.44
CA ALA A 257 -0.46 9.31 -17.79
C ALA A 257 -1.63 8.32 -17.65
N TYR A 258 -2.12 8.16 -16.43
CA TYR A 258 -3.28 7.34 -16.11
C TYR A 258 -4.53 8.22 -16.13
N LYS A 259 -5.49 7.93 -17.00
CA LYS A 259 -6.71 8.75 -17.15
C LYS A 259 -7.89 8.00 -16.56
N ALA A 260 -8.56 8.58 -15.57
CA ALA A 260 -9.71 7.96 -14.94
C ALA A 260 -10.64 8.99 -14.32
N VAL A 261 -11.92 8.64 -14.23
CA VAL A 261 -12.90 9.35 -13.40
C VAL A 261 -12.67 8.92 -11.96
N ASN A 262 -11.97 9.76 -11.20
CA ASN A 262 -11.53 9.42 -9.84
C ASN A 262 -11.26 10.69 -9.03
N GLY A 263 -11.10 10.54 -7.72
CA GLY A 263 -10.84 11.61 -6.77
C GLY A 263 -11.48 11.31 -5.42
N ALA A 264 -10.82 11.76 -4.35
CA ALA A 264 -11.34 11.62 -2.98
C ALA A 264 -12.45 12.66 -2.74
N GLY A 265 -13.53 12.23 -2.10
CA GLY A 265 -14.68 13.08 -1.78
C GLY A 265 -15.15 13.95 -2.96
N ASN A 266 -15.38 15.23 -2.70
CA ASN A 266 -15.88 16.21 -3.67
C ASN A 266 -14.85 16.68 -4.72
N ARG A 267 -13.71 16.01 -4.84
CA ARG A 267 -12.65 16.30 -5.84
C ARG A 267 -12.70 15.31 -7.02
N HIS A 268 -13.85 14.70 -7.26
CA HIS A 268 -14.01 13.63 -8.23
C HIS A 268 -14.17 14.18 -9.65
N ALA A 269 -13.31 13.79 -10.59
CA ALA A 269 -13.44 14.21 -11.99
C ALA A 269 -12.67 13.31 -12.95
N TYR A 270 -12.93 13.42 -14.26
CA TYR A 270 -12.07 12.81 -15.26
C TYR A 270 -10.72 13.54 -15.28
N SER A 271 -9.71 12.85 -14.73
CA SER A 271 -8.41 13.43 -14.40
C SER A 271 -7.28 12.64 -15.06
N ALA A 272 -6.19 13.32 -15.41
CA ALA A 272 -4.92 12.72 -15.81
C ALA A 272 -3.98 12.67 -14.60
N TYR A 273 -3.58 11.47 -14.21
CA TYR A 273 -2.65 11.24 -13.12
C TYR A 273 -1.25 10.97 -13.66
N LYS A 274 -0.25 11.65 -13.11
CA LYS A 274 1.16 11.47 -13.41
C LYS A 274 1.88 10.96 -12.17
N PHE A 275 2.23 9.67 -12.18
CA PHE A 275 2.89 9.02 -11.05
C PHE A 275 4.40 9.04 -11.21
N HIS A 276 5.09 9.50 -10.17
CA HIS A 276 6.52 9.47 -10.01
C HIS A 276 6.86 8.40 -8.97
N LEU A 277 7.63 7.39 -9.37
CA LEU A 277 8.01 6.30 -8.50
C LEU A 277 9.41 6.54 -7.96
N PHE A 278 9.61 6.24 -6.68
CA PHE A 278 10.88 6.40 -5.99
C PHE A 278 11.24 5.12 -5.26
N GLN A 279 12.46 4.67 -5.46
CA GLN A 279 13.05 3.58 -4.69
C GLN A 279 13.61 4.17 -3.40
N VAL A 280 13.12 3.68 -2.25
CA VAL A 280 13.60 4.09 -0.93
C VAL A 280 14.71 3.14 -0.46
N LYS A 281 15.77 3.70 0.11
CA LYS A 281 16.86 2.98 0.80
C LYS A 281 16.88 3.44 2.25
N LEU A 282 16.60 2.53 3.17
CA LEU A 282 16.55 2.80 4.60
C LEU A 282 17.96 2.86 5.19
N THR A 283 18.16 3.70 6.20
CA THR A 283 19.32 3.62 7.10
C THR A 283 19.06 2.57 8.18
N SER A 284 20.07 2.18 8.95
CA SER A 284 19.87 1.25 10.09
C SER A 284 18.86 1.77 11.11
N ALA A 285 18.80 3.09 11.32
CA ALA A 285 17.81 3.75 12.18
C ALA A 285 16.42 3.78 11.53
N GLY A 286 16.35 3.99 10.20
CA GLY A 286 15.09 3.94 9.46
C GLY A 286 14.45 2.56 9.46
N GLU A 287 15.24 1.49 9.40
CA GLU A 287 14.73 0.12 9.52
C GLU A 287 13.99 -0.12 10.84
N THR A 288 14.64 0.16 11.98
CA THR A 288 14.03 -0.06 13.29
C THR A 288 12.86 0.87 13.53
N HIS A 289 12.97 2.13 13.11
CA HIS A 289 11.86 3.09 13.16
C HIS A 289 10.64 2.57 12.38
N LEU A 290 10.83 2.17 11.12
CA LEU A 290 9.75 1.69 10.27
C LEU A 290 9.11 0.41 10.82
N LEU A 291 9.92 -0.55 11.27
CA LEU A 291 9.40 -1.79 11.86
C LEU A 291 8.62 -1.52 13.14
N SER A 292 9.06 -0.57 13.97
CA SER A 292 8.30 -0.11 15.14
C SER A 292 6.97 0.53 14.75
N ARG A 293 6.96 1.37 13.70
CA ARG A 293 5.75 2.02 13.20
C ARG A 293 4.75 1.03 12.62
N ILE A 294 5.20 0.04 11.86
CA ILE A 294 4.34 -1.02 11.32
C ILE A 294 3.70 -1.84 12.46
N ALA A 295 4.42 -2.06 13.55
CA ALA A 295 3.87 -2.74 14.72
C ALA A 295 2.83 -1.89 15.50
N GLU A 296 2.78 -0.58 15.28
CA GLU A 296 1.87 0.36 15.94
C GLU A 296 0.68 0.79 15.08
N ASP A 297 0.87 0.87 13.76
CA ASP A 297 -0.10 1.42 12.83
C ASP A 297 -0.64 0.35 11.87
N GLU A 298 -1.87 -0.10 12.13
CA GLU A 298 -2.57 -1.09 11.31
C GLU A 298 -2.84 -0.64 9.86
N ARG A 299 -2.64 0.65 9.54
CA ARG A 299 -2.73 1.15 8.17
C ARG A 299 -1.54 0.70 7.33
N LEU A 300 -0.41 0.40 7.94
CA LEU A 300 0.79 -0.06 7.24
C LEU A 300 0.80 -1.59 7.15
N THR A 301 0.98 -2.13 5.95
CA THR A 301 0.95 -3.58 5.76
C THR A 301 1.83 -4.03 4.60
N TRP A 302 2.26 -5.28 4.66
CA TRP A 302 3.13 -5.88 3.65
C TRP A 302 2.33 -6.65 2.62
N PHE A 303 2.63 -6.42 1.34
CA PHE A 303 2.15 -7.24 0.22
C PHE A 303 3.34 -7.82 -0.53
N ILE A 304 3.27 -9.07 -1.00
CA ILE A 304 4.24 -9.56 -2.00
C ILE A 304 3.91 -9.03 -3.39
N ALA A 305 4.89 -9.02 -4.30
CA ALA A 305 4.71 -8.53 -5.67
C ALA A 305 3.52 -9.20 -6.41
N ALA A 306 3.34 -10.51 -6.23
CA ALA A 306 2.22 -11.27 -6.79
C ALA A 306 0.86 -10.82 -6.23
N GLU A 307 0.79 -10.46 -4.94
CA GLU A 307 -0.43 -9.94 -4.31
C GLU A 307 -0.79 -8.54 -4.80
N ILE A 308 0.21 -7.71 -5.12
CA ILE A 308 0.01 -6.39 -5.72
C ILE A 308 -0.51 -6.53 -7.17
N ALA A 309 -0.05 -7.57 -7.88
CA ALA A 309 -0.52 -7.88 -9.24
C ALA A 309 -1.89 -8.56 -9.27
N ALA A 310 -2.32 -9.14 -8.17
CA ALA A 310 -3.62 -9.78 -8.07
C ALA A 310 -4.74 -8.73 -7.91
N PRO A 311 -5.96 -9.01 -8.39
CA PRO A 311 -7.11 -8.15 -8.12
C PRO A 311 -7.41 -8.00 -6.63
N GLN A 312 -7.18 -9.07 -5.85
CA GLN A 312 -7.46 -9.16 -4.42
C GLN A 312 -6.65 -10.31 -3.78
N ARG A 313 -6.28 -10.16 -2.52
CA ARG A 313 -5.67 -11.18 -1.66
C ARG A 313 -6.73 -12.13 -1.08
N ALA A 314 -6.28 -13.25 -0.52
CA ALA A 314 -7.15 -14.25 0.10
C ALA A 314 -7.95 -13.71 1.31
N ASP A 315 -7.42 -12.71 2.01
CA ASP A 315 -8.07 -12.01 3.12
C ASP A 315 -9.02 -10.88 2.68
N GLY A 316 -9.17 -10.68 1.36
CA GLY A 316 -9.99 -9.62 0.80
C GLY A 316 -9.29 -8.27 0.62
N ALA A 317 -8.03 -8.12 1.04
CA ALA A 317 -7.29 -6.88 0.84
C ALA A 317 -6.89 -6.70 -0.64
N ALA A 318 -6.94 -5.48 -1.16
CA ALA A 318 -6.63 -5.19 -2.56
C ALA A 318 -5.77 -3.93 -2.73
N ALA A 319 -4.77 -4.02 -3.61
CA ALA A 319 -3.84 -2.95 -3.92
C ALA A 319 -4.43 -1.98 -4.97
N TYR A 320 -4.56 -0.71 -4.60
CA TYR A 320 -4.93 0.42 -5.44
C TYR A 320 -3.74 0.88 -6.29
N VAL A 321 -3.45 0.10 -7.33
CA VAL A 321 -2.30 0.29 -8.22
C VAL A 321 -2.69 0.25 -9.70
N ASP A 322 -3.90 0.71 -10.04
CA ASP A 322 -4.44 0.67 -11.41
C ASP A 322 -3.52 1.38 -12.43
N ALA A 323 -2.83 2.43 -11.99
CA ALA A 323 -1.83 3.12 -12.81
C ALA A 323 -0.62 2.23 -13.15
N LEU A 324 -0.19 1.37 -12.23
CA LEU A 324 0.87 0.40 -12.51
C LEU A 324 0.37 -0.73 -13.42
N HIS A 325 -0.87 -1.20 -13.24
CA HIS A 325 -1.47 -2.17 -14.16
C HIS A 325 -1.57 -1.61 -15.59
N GLN A 326 -1.99 -0.35 -15.76
CA GLN A 326 -2.02 0.29 -17.07
C GLN A 326 -0.61 0.41 -17.66
N ALA A 327 0.38 0.76 -16.85
CA ALA A 327 1.74 1.01 -17.32
C ALA A 327 2.53 -0.26 -17.65
N TRP A 328 2.37 -1.32 -16.85
CA TRP A 328 3.22 -2.53 -16.91
C TRP A 328 2.45 -3.79 -17.31
N GLY A 329 1.11 -3.80 -17.25
CA GLY A 329 0.28 -4.92 -17.65
C GLY A 329 0.67 -6.22 -16.95
N LYS A 330 0.98 -7.25 -17.74
CA LYS A 330 1.38 -8.59 -17.24
C LYS A 330 2.77 -8.61 -16.59
N ASP A 331 3.61 -7.61 -16.87
CA ASP A 331 4.96 -7.51 -16.33
C ASP A 331 5.01 -6.79 -14.97
N LEU A 332 3.86 -6.47 -14.36
CA LEU A 332 3.79 -5.74 -13.09
C LEU A 332 4.67 -6.38 -12.00
N GLU A 333 4.47 -7.67 -11.74
CA GLU A 333 5.21 -8.42 -10.70
C GLU A 333 6.72 -8.43 -10.99
N LYS A 334 7.07 -8.68 -12.26
CA LYS A 334 8.45 -8.69 -12.73
C LYS A 334 9.11 -7.32 -12.54
N ASN A 335 8.40 -6.25 -12.90
CA ASN A 335 8.91 -4.88 -12.81
C ASN A 335 9.12 -4.45 -11.35
N LEU A 336 8.16 -4.75 -10.46
CA LEU A 336 8.32 -4.55 -9.02
C LEU A 336 9.55 -5.30 -8.49
N SER A 337 9.75 -6.54 -8.95
CA SER A 337 10.89 -7.37 -8.56
C SER A 337 12.26 -6.84 -9.01
N THR A 338 12.31 -5.81 -9.85
CA THR A 338 13.59 -5.14 -10.21
C THR A 338 14.02 -4.06 -9.22
N ALA A 339 13.13 -3.57 -8.35
CA ALA A 339 13.49 -2.64 -7.29
C ALA A 339 14.48 -3.30 -6.32
N SER A 340 15.60 -2.67 -5.98
CA SER A 340 16.49 -3.22 -4.95
C SER A 340 15.81 -3.33 -3.57
N ASP A 341 16.34 -4.17 -2.69
CA ASP A 341 15.89 -4.23 -1.29
C ASP A 341 16.15 -2.86 -0.61
N SER A 342 15.16 -2.37 0.14
CA SER A 342 15.27 -1.11 0.89
C SER A 342 16.08 -1.28 2.17
N LYS A 343 16.30 -2.51 2.64
CA LYS A 343 17.09 -2.80 3.83
C LYS A 343 18.58 -2.47 3.61
N ALA A 344 19.17 -1.67 4.50
CA ALA A 344 20.62 -1.47 4.58
C ALA A 344 21.34 -2.66 5.21
N SER A 345 20.74 -3.26 6.23
CA SER A 345 21.39 -4.26 7.07
C SER A 345 21.41 -5.64 6.42
N LYS A 346 22.59 -6.26 6.39
CA LYS A 346 22.77 -7.64 5.93
C LYS A 346 23.10 -8.51 7.14
N PRO A 347 22.44 -9.67 7.31
CA PRO A 347 22.79 -10.60 8.38
C PRO A 347 24.28 -10.98 8.28
N THR A 348 24.96 -10.97 9.42
CA THR A 348 26.37 -11.37 9.54
C THR A 348 26.56 -12.84 9.20
N PHE A 349 25.62 -13.68 9.65
CA PHE A 349 25.66 -15.14 9.45
C PHE A 349 24.60 -15.54 8.41
N THR A 350 25.05 -15.93 7.22
CA THR A 350 24.17 -16.29 6.10
C THR A 350 24.73 -17.47 5.29
N GLY A 351 23.81 -18.27 4.74
CA GLY A 351 24.13 -19.43 3.92
C GLY A 351 24.67 -20.63 4.68
N GLU A 352 24.81 -21.76 3.98
CA GLU A 352 25.13 -23.05 4.61
C GLU A 352 26.49 -23.09 5.33
N SER A 353 27.47 -22.31 4.89
CA SER A 353 28.79 -22.27 5.53
C SER A 353 28.82 -21.56 6.87
N MET A 354 27.82 -20.72 7.15
CA MET A 354 27.73 -19.92 8.38
C MET A 354 26.49 -20.28 9.20
N MET A 355 25.93 -21.48 9.00
CA MET A 355 24.84 -21.98 9.82
C MET A 355 25.27 -22.04 11.28
N LEU A 356 24.46 -21.47 12.16
CA LEU A 356 24.73 -21.30 13.58
C LEU A 356 23.70 -22.07 14.42
N ASP A 357 24.18 -23.02 15.23
CA ASP A 357 23.37 -23.59 16.31
C ASP A 357 23.58 -22.76 17.59
N LEU A 358 22.48 -22.30 18.17
CA LEU A 358 22.51 -21.65 19.48
C LEU A 358 22.83 -22.66 20.60
N PRO A 359 23.43 -22.23 21.73
CA PRO A 359 23.76 -23.11 22.84
C PRO A 359 22.49 -23.62 23.54
N GLY A 360 22.45 -24.92 23.86
CA GLY A 360 21.28 -25.55 24.50
C GLY A 360 21.15 -25.32 25.99
N THR A 361 22.24 -24.89 26.62
CA THR A 361 22.31 -24.52 28.03
C THR A 361 23.25 -23.33 28.17
N PRO A 362 23.22 -22.59 29.29
CA PRO A 362 24.10 -21.43 29.50
C PRO A 362 25.61 -21.74 29.43
N ASP A 363 26.00 -23.01 29.68
CA ASP A 363 27.39 -23.49 29.63
C ASP A 363 27.77 -24.19 28.30
N ALA A 364 26.85 -24.27 27.33
CA ALA A 364 27.11 -24.95 26.06
C ALA A 364 27.80 -24.03 25.04
N ALA A 365 28.54 -24.63 24.11
CA ALA A 365 29.15 -23.91 22.99
C ALA A 365 28.15 -23.72 21.83
N PHE A 366 28.26 -22.59 21.13
CA PHE A 366 27.71 -22.43 19.80
C PHE A 366 28.35 -23.44 18.83
N GLN A 367 27.61 -23.90 17.82
CA GLN A 367 28.18 -24.66 16.70
C GLN A 367 28.05 -23.85 15.42
N LEU A 368 29.16 -23.66 14.70
CA LEU A 368 29.20 -22.88 13.48
C LEU A 368 29.78 -23.70 12.34
N GLY A 369 29.15 -23.66 11.17
CA GLY A 369 29.70 -24.24 9.94
C GLY A 369 28.68 -25.00 9.10
N LYS A 370 29.17 -25.65 8.04
CA LYS A 370 28.35 -26.51 7.18
C LYS A 370 27.83 -27.73 7.95
N PRO A 371 26.62 -28.24 7.62
CA PRO A 371 26.13 -29.49 8.17
C PRO A 371 27.15 -30.64 8.03
N GLY A 372 27.49 -31.30 9.13
CA GLY A 372 28.47 -32.37 9.22
C GLY A 372 29.93 -31.90 9.37
N LYS A 373 30.19 -30.60 9.28
CA LYS A 373 31.52 -29.98 9.45
C LYS A 373 31.49 -28.79 10.41
N GLU A 374 30.42 -28.67 11.20
CA GLU A 374 30.28 -27.68 12.23
C GLU A 374 31.39 -27.81 13.28
N LYS A 375 31.84 -26.68 13.80
CA LYS A 375 32.85 -26.61 14.87
C LYS A 375 32.25 -25.91 16.06
N SER A 376 32.58 -26.42 17.24
CA SER A 376 32.27 -25.72 18.49
C SER A 376 33.09 -24.44 18.57
N VAL A 377 32.40 -23.32 18.78
CA VAL A 377 33.04 -22.02 18.97
C VAL A 377 33.72 -22.01 20.36
N ARG A 378 34.99 -21.61 20.41
CA ARG A 378 35.82 -21.60 21.62
C ARG A 378 36.50 -20.23 21.78
N PRO A 379 36.79 -19.77 23.01
CA PRO A 379 36.42 -20.38 24.30
C PRO A 379 34.90 -20.35 24.55
N ILE A 380 34.41 -21.15 25.51
CA ILE A 380 33.02 -21.07 25.96
C ILE A 380 32.94 -19.95 26.98
N ASN A 381 32.15 -18.92 26.67
CA ASN A 381 31.80 -17.87 27.63
C ASN A 381 30.43 -18.22 28.22
N ARG A 382 30.40 -18.62 29.50
CA ARG A 382 29.17 -18.94 30.21
C ARG A 382 28.22 -17.75 30.17
N LEU A 383 26.99 -18.00 29.73
CA LEU A 383 25.88 -17.05 29.80
C LEU A 383 25.21 -17.15 31.17
N GLY A 384 24.66 -16.04 31.66
CA GLY A 384 23.65 -16.07 32.71
C GLY A 384 22.35 -16.67 32.19
N GLU A 385 21.51 -17.18 33.09
CA GLU A 385 20.23 -17.80 32.71
C GLU A 385 19.34 -16.84 31.91
N ALA A 386 19.22 -15.58 32.36
CA ALA A 386 18.44 -14.56 31.66
C ALA A 386 19.03 -14.18 30.30
N GLU A 387 20.35 -14.16 30.16
CA GLU A 387 21.04 -13.89 28.89
C GLU A 387 20.80 -15.01 27.87
N TRP A 388 20.88 -16.27 28.33
CA TRP A 388 20.56 -17.44 27.52
C TRP A 388 19.09 -17.46 27.10
N GLN A 389 18.17 -17.15 28.01
CA GLN A 389 16.74 -17.04 27.70
C GLN A 389 16.46 -15.92 26.70
N LEU A 390 17.14 -14.77 26.81
CA LEU A 390 17.04 -13.68 25.82
C LEU A 390 17.54 -14.15 24.45
N LEU A 391 18.66 -14.86 24.40
CA LEU A 391 19.20 -15.42 23.16
C LEU A 391 18.22 -16.42 22.50
N MET A 392 17.57 -17.28 23.30
CA MET A 392 16.53 -18.20 22.80
C MET A 392 15.32 -17.45 22.27
N LEU A 393 14.87 -16.39 22.97
CA LEU A 393 13.77 -15.53 22.55
C LEU A 393 14.07 -14.87 21.20
N LEU A 394 15.23 -14.21 21.08
CA LEU A 394 15.68 -13.59 19.84
C LEU A 394 15.82 -14.63 18.71
N GLY A 395 16.27 -15.84 19.06
CA GLY A 395 16.39 -16.93 18.10
C GLY A 395 15.06 -17.43 17.57
N TRP A 396 14.08 -17.63 18.45
CA TRP A 396 12.72 -18.04 18.07
C TRP A 396 12.08 -16.99 17.17
N HIS A 397 12.20 -15.72 17.57
CA HIS A 397 11.63 -14.61 16.83
C HIS A 397 12.29 -14.42 15.46
N MET A 398 13.62 -14.55 15.35
CA MET A 398 14.33 -14.50 14.07
C MET A 398 13.88 -15.61 13.11
N ARG A 399 13.44 -16.75 13.64
CA ARG A 399 12.88 -17.86 12.86
C ARG A 399 11.41 -17.71 12.50
N ASP A 400 10.78 -16.61 12.90
CA ASP A 400 9.34 -16.39 12.77
C ASP A 400 8.53 -17.53 13.41
N PHE A 401 9.05 -18.07 14.53
CA PHE A 401 8.37 -19.11 15.28
C PHE A 401 7.35 -18.51 16.24
N GLN A 402 6.26 -19.25 16.45
CA GLN A 402 5.17 -18.81 17.34
C GLN A 402 5.65 -18.61 18.77
N MET A 403 5.16 -17.54 19.39
CA MET A 403 5.50 -17.14 20.75
C MET A 403 4.26 -16.56 21.43
N ARG A 404 4.08 -16.82 22.72
CA ARG A 404 3.08 -16.18 23.56
C ARG A 404 3.79 -15.34 24.62
N LEU A 405 3.84 -14.03 24.40
CA LEU A 405 4.41 -13.11 25.38
C LEU A 405 3.43 -12.83 26.52
N ASN A 406 3.97 -12.58 27.71
CA ASN A 406 3.20 -12.08 28.85
C ASN A 406 2.72 -10.65 28.56
N ALA A 407 1.55 -10.27 29.07
CA ALA A 407 0.98 -8.94 28.83
C ALA A 407 1.87 -7.80 29.35
N ASP A 408 2.65 -8.06 30.40
CA ASP A 408 3.55 -7.14 31.08
C ASP A 408 5.04 -7.41 30.76
N ALA A 409 5.33 -8.16 29.70
CA ALA A 409 6.70 -8.56 29.35
C ALA A 409 7.65 -7.36 29.11
N GLY A 410 7.12 -6.16 28.81
CA GLY A 410 7.94 -5.00 28.44
C GLY A 410 8.76 -5.22 27.16
N VAL A 411 8.34 -6.18 26.34
CA VAL A 411 8.94 -6.57 25.06
C VAL A 411 7.85 -6.57 24.00
N ARG A 412 8.12 -5.92 22.89
CA ARG A 412 7.25 -5.93 21.71
C ARG A 412 8.00 -6.51 20.53
N LEU A 413 7.40 -7.51 19.87
CA LEU A 413 7.96 -8.13 18.68
C LEU A 413 7.77 -7.19 17.48
N LEU A 414 8.86 -6.91 16.78
CA LEU A 414 8.86 -6.19 15.51
C LEU A 414 9.15 -7.17 14.37
N GLY A 415 8.94 -6.77 13.12
CA GLY A 415 9.25 -7.62 11.97
C GLY A 415 10.73 -7.99 11.88
N ASN A 416 11.03 -9.13 11.23
CA ASN A 416 12.39 -9.58 10.91
C ASN A 416 13.32 -9.82 12.11
N GLY A 417 12.79 -10.39 13.20
CA GLY A 417 13.60 -10.79 14.36
C GLY A 417 14.01 -9.66 15.29
N TRP A 418 13.55 -8.43 15.05
CA TRP A 418 13.76 -7.30 15.96
C TRP A 418 12.75 -7.31 17.10
N ILE A 419 13.19 -6.88 18.28
CA ILE A 419 12.32 -6.54 19.40
C ILE A 419 12.53 -5.08 19.80
N ASP A 420 11.45 -4.45 20.22
CA ASP A 420 11.46 -3.19 20.96
C ASP A 420 11.34 -3.49 22.45
N ALA A 421 12.42 -3.30 23.20
CA ALA A 421 12.51 -3.72 24.59
C ALA A 421 13.49 -2.85 25.39
N PRO A 422 13.17 -1.58 25.67
CA PRO A 422 14.07 -0.67 26.40
C PRO A 422 14.46 -1.22 27.78
N GLY A 423 13.56 -1.94 28.45
CA GLY A 423 13.84 -2.58 29.75
C GLY A 423 14.82 -3.76 29.70
N VAL A 424 15.10 -4.31 28.51
CA VAL A 424 15.98 -5.48 28.31
C VAL A 424 17.36 -5.07 27.78
N VAL A 425 17.58 -3.79 27.46
CA VAL A 425 18.81 -3.32 26.81
C VAL A 425 20.06 -3.56 27.65
N SER A 426 20.00 -3.41 28.97
CA SER A 426 21.14 -3.71 29.86
C SER A 426 21.52 -5.20 29.80
N LEU A 427 20.54 -6.09 29.80
CA LEU A 427 20.74 -7.53 29.64
C LEU A 427 21.27 -7.86 28.23
N ALA A 428 20.74 -7.22 27.20
CA ALA A 428 21.20 -7.38 25.83
C ALA A 428 22.65 -6.92 25.65
N ARG A 429 23.06 -5.82 26.30
CA ARG A 429 24.46 -5.36 26.31
C ARG A 429 25.38 -6.37 27.00
N SER A 430 24.95 -6.92 28.14
CA SER A 430 25.74 -7.96 28.83
C SER A 430 25.87 -9.23 27.96
N LEU A 431 24.79 -9.67 27.32
CA LEU A 431 24.79 -10.75 26.34
C LEU A 431 25.73 -10.45 25.15
N HIS A 432 25.67 -9.24 24.60
CA HIS A 432 26.54 -8.78 23.52
C HIS A 432 28.01 -8.84 23.94
N GLU A 433 28.38 -8.27 25.10
CA GLU A 433 29.75 -8.27 25.61
C GLU A 433 30.33 -9.68 25.79
N ARG A 434 29.51 -10.65 26.20
CA ARG A 434 29.94 -12.06 26.35
C ARG A 434 30.13 -12.77 25.01
N ILE A 435 29.31 -12.45 24.02
CA ILE A 435 29.29 -13.13 22.71
C ILE A 435 30.26 -12.49 21.71
N GLN A 436 30.42 -11.16 21.75
CA GLN A 436 31.19 -10.40 20.77
C GLN A 436 32.63 -10.90 20.57
N PRO A 437 33.38 -11.36 21.59
CA PRO A 437 34.73 -11.91 21.40
C PRO A 437 34.78 -13.22 20.60
N ILE A 438 33.70 -13.99 20.57
CA ILE A 438 33.65 -15.34 19.97
C ILE A 438 32.81 -15.40 18.68
N LEU A 439 31.76 -14.57 18.59
CA LEU A 439 30.89 -14.42 17.43
C LEU A 439 30.61 -12.93 17.20
N PRO A 440 31.59 -12.20 16.63
CA PRO A 440 31.46 -10.77 16.40
C PRO A 440 30.23 -10.45 15.53
N GLY A 441 29.44 -9.48 15.96
CA GLY A 441 28.26 -9.02 15.23
C GLY A 441 27.03 -9.92 15.36
N LEU A 442 27.04 -10.95 16.22
CA LEU A 442 25.85 -11.79 16.40
C LEU A 442 24.70 -11.03 17.05
N VAL A 443 24.93 -10.27 18.12
CA VAL A 443 23.88 -9.49 18.81
C VAL A 443 23.97 -8.05 18.34
N GLU A 444 22.87 -7.54 17.79
CA GLU A 444 22.73 -6.15 17.37
C GLU A 444 21.85 -5.39 18.36
N ILE A 445 22.33 -4.21 18.78
CA ILE A 445 21.58 -3.27 19.61
C ILE A 445 21.57 -1.93 18.88
N ARG A 446 20.39 -1.34 18.70
CA ARG A 446 20.22 -0.04 18.04
C ARG A 446 19.46 0.92 18.93
N GLU A 447 19.93 2.17 18.95
CA GLU A 447 19.25 3.31 19.58
C GLU A 447 18.93 3.06 21.06
N ASP A 448 19.72 2.23 21.73
CA ASP A 448 19.52 1.80 23.13
C ASP A 448 18.11 1.33 23.44
N ARG A 449 17.51 0.62 22.48
CA ARG A 449 16.11 0.22 22.54
C ARG A 449 15.80 -1.07 21.80
N TYR A 450 16.30 -1.17 20.57
CA TYR A 450 15.98 -2.27 19.68
C TYR A 450 17.08 -3.33 19.75
N VAL A 451 16.67 -4.60 19.81
CA VAL A 451 17.59 -5.73 19.93
C VAL A 451 17.24 -6.79 18.89
N SER A 452 18.25 -7.39 18.27
CA SER A 452 18.09 -8.52 17.34
C SER A 452 19.36 -9.37 17.35
N ILE A 453 19.30 -10.52 16.68
CA ILE A 453 20.49 -11.27 16.28
C ILE A 453 20.72 -11.15 14.76
N SER A 454 21.98 -11.12 14.32
CA SER A 454 22.39 -10.91 12.92
C SER A 454 22.56 -12.21 12.14
N VAL A 455 21.52 -13.05 12.13
CA VAL A 455 21.55 -14.37 11.47
C VAL A 455 20.39 -14.47 10.49
N ALA A 456 20.66 -14.98 9.29
CA ALA A 456 19.60 -15.30 8.34
C ALA A 456 18.70 -16.41 8.94
N PRO A 457 17.37 -16.34 8.82
CA PRO A 457 16.47 -17.30 9.46
C PRO A 457 16.78 -18.76 9.08
N ASP A 458 17.13 -19.03 7.82
CA ASP A 458 17.50 -20.37 7.34
C ASP A 458 18.88 -20.86 7.82
N ALA A 459 19.74 -19.94 8.26
CA ALA A 459 21.04 -20.23 8.83
C ALA A 459 21.02 -20.40 10.36
N LEU A 460 19.93 -20.00 11.03
CA LEU A 460 19.80 -20.09 12.48
C LEU A 460 19.14 -21.40 12.92
N LEU A 461 19.76 -22.12 13.84
CA LEU A 461 19.33 -23.46 14.24
C LEU A 461 19.43 -23.65 15.76
N PHE A 462 18.78 -24.70 16.24
CA PHE A 462 18.63 -24.99 17.66
C PHE A 462 19.26 -26.34 18.02
N PRO A 463 19.69 -26.49 19.28
CA PRO A 463 20.34 -27.70 19.76
C PRO A 463 19.36 -28.87 19.85
N ALA A 464 19.86 -30.07 19.57
CA ALA A 464 19.07 -31.29 19.49
C ALA A 464 18.30 -31.62 20.79
N ASP A 465 18.79 -31.18 21.94
CA ASP A 465 18.15 -31.38 23.25
C ASP A 465 16.76 -30.73 23.36
N LEU A 466 16.49 -29.69 22.54
CA LEU A 466 15.18 -29.04 22.46
C LEU A 466 14.19 -29.81 21.58
N PHE A 467 14.58 -30.96 21.03
CA PHE A 467 13.74 -31.73 20.12
C PHE A 467 13.43 -33.11 20.68
N ARG A 468 12.28 -33.63 20.28
CA ARG A 468 11.91 -35.03 20.46
C ARG A 468 11.42 -35.61 19.16
N TYR A 469 11.60 -36.90 18.97
CA TYR A 469 11.15 -37.58 17.76
C TYR A 469 10.34 -38.83 18.05
N GLN A 470 9.61 -39.29 17.04
CA GLN A 470 8.85 -40.52 17.09
C GLN A 470 8.90 -41.22 15.73
N ILE A 471 9.04 -42.55 15.75
CA ILE A 471 8.95 -43.40 14.55
C ILE A 471 7.77 -44.34 14.77
N GLN A 472 6.65 -44.08 14.10
CA GLN A 472 5.46 -44.92 14.13
C GLN A 472 5.40 -45.85 12.92
N GLY A 473 4.69 -46.97 13.05
CA GLY A 473 4.45 -47.94 11.98
C GLY A 473 5.40 -49.12 11.95
N SER A 474 5.52 -49.77 10.80
CA SER A 474 6.26 -51.03 10.65
C SER A 474 7.20 -51.02 9.44
N ASN A 475 8.18 -51.91 9.45
CA ASN A 475 9.15 -52.05 8.35
C ASN A 475 8.50 -52.55 7.05
N THR A 476 7.27 -53.09 7.10
CA THR A 476 6.56 -53.64 5.93
C THR A 476 5.54 -52.66 5.35
N THR A 477 4.78 -51.97 6.21
CA THR A 477 3.68 -51.08 5.78
C THR A 477 4.08 -49.60 5.72
N GLY A 478 5.26 -49.24 6.26
CA GLY A 478 5.61 -47.84 6.51
C GLY A 478 4.87 -47.28 7.71
N GLY A 479 4.90 -45.95 7.85
CA GLY A 479 4.28 -45.23 8.95
C GLY A 479 4.57 -43.74 8.91
N VAL A 480 4.71 -43.13 10.09
CA VAL A 480 4.89 -41.69 10.25
C VAL A 480 6.15 -41.42 11.07
N PHE A 481 6.99 -40.54 10.56
CA PHE A 481 8.06 -39.92 11.34
C PHE A 481 7.56 -38.58 11.88
N GLY A 482 7.71 -38.38 13.18
CA GLY A 482 7.40 -37.15 13.87
C GLY A 482 8.65 -36.53 14.50
N LEU A 483 8.82 -35.22 14.38
CA LEU A 483 9.86 -34.44 15.05
C LEU A 483 9.22 -33.20 15.67
N ALA A 484 9.21 -33.11 17.00
CA ALA A 484 8.72 -31.95 17.74
C ALA A 484 9.87 -31.14 18.32
N ARG A 485 9.88 -29.84 18.04
CA ARG A 485 10.56 -28.84 18.85
C ARG A 485 9.71 -28.60 20.10
N LEU A 486 10.32 -28.72 21.28
CA LEU A 486 9.65 -28.50 22.56
C LEU A 486 9.39 -27.02 22.81
N GLU A 487 8.37 -26.74 23.62
CA GLU A 487 8.15 -25.41 24.19
C GLU A 487 9.26 -25.04 25.18
N LEU A 488 9.56 -23.76 25.28
CA LEU A 488 10.52 -23.22 26.26
C LEU A 488 9.92 -22.02 27.00
N GLY A 489 9.95 -22.07 28.32
CA GLY A 489 9.54 -20.95 29.17
C GLY A 489 10.65 -19.90 29.29
N THR A 490 10.29 -18.63 29.24
CA THR A 490 11.18 -17.47 29.47
C THR A 490 10.51 -16.46 30.40
N PRO A 491 11.25 -15.50 30.98
CA PRO A 491 10.68 -14.43 31.80
C PRO A 491 9.66 -13.57 31.05
N TRP A 492 9.76 -13.51 29.72
CA TRP A 492 8.88 -12.71 28.86
C TRP A 492 7.66 -13.48 28.35
N GLY A 493 7.60 -14.80 28.56
CA GLY A 493 6.52 -15.64 28.07
C GLY A 493 7.00 -17.00 27.58
N ARG A 494 6.19 -17.64 26.74
CA ARG A 494 6.41 -18.99 26.24
C ARG A 494 6.83 -18.98 24.77
N LEU A 495 7.95 -19.62 24.48
CA LEU A 495 8.39 -19.94 23.12
C LEU A 495 7.70 -21.23 22.71
N GLU A 496 6.78 -21.17 21.75
CA GLU A 496 5.91 -22.31 21.44
C GLU A 496 6.68 -23.40 20.66
N GLY A 497 6.34 -24.65 20.98
CA GLY A 497 6.80 -25.81 20.25
C GLY A 497 6.22 -25.87 18.83
N ASN A 498 6.72 -26.78 18.01
CA ASN A 498 6.14 -27.10 16.71
C ASN A 498 6.53 -28.52 16.32
N ALA A 499 5.69 -29.20 15.56
CA ALA A 499 5.94 -30.55 15.07
C ALA A 499 6.04 -30.59 13.54
N TYR A 500 6.94 -31.43 13.06
CA TYR A 500 7.05 -31.83 11.68
C TYR A 500 6.72 -33.32 11.58
N GLU A 501 5.73 -33.63 10.74
CA GLU A 501 5.34 -35.01 10.46
C GLU A 501 5.53 -35.34 8.98
N ARG A 502 5.92 -36.58 8.71
CA ARG A 502 6.05 -37.10 7.36
C ARG A 502 5.66 -38.56 7.30
N ASN A 503 4.83 -38.90 6.31
CA ASN A 503 4.59 -40.28 5.91
C ASN A 503 5.86 -40.88 5.31
N ILE A 504 6.25 -42.05 5.79
CA ILE A 504 7.48 -42.74 5.44
C ILE A 504 7.18 -44.19 5.05
N ASN A 505 7.90 -44.73 4.08
CA ASN A 505 7.73 -46.11 3.67
C ASN A 505 8.44 -47.07 4.65
N GLY A 506 8.20 -48.37 4.50
CA GLY A 506 8.77 -49.40 5.37
C GLY A 506 10.31 -49.42 5.41
N ASN A 507 10.95 -49.14 4.27
CA ASN A 507 12.41 -49.05 4.19
C ASN A 507 12.95 -47.88 5.01
N THR A 508 12.33 -46.69 4.90
CA THR A 508 12.69 -45.53 5.70
C THR A 508 12.47 -45.78 7.21
N VAL A 509 11.41 -46.51 7.60
CA VAL A 509 11.20 -46.93 9.01
C VAL A 509 12.35 -47.82 9.49
N ALA A 510 12.77 -48.79 8.67
CA ALA A 510 13.87 -49.69 9.02
C ALA A 510 15.19 -48.92 9.21
N VAL A 511 15.55 -48.08 8.24
CA VAL A 511 16.75 -47.22 8.30
C VAL A 511 16.76 -46.33 9.56
N LEU A 512 15.65 -45.67 9.88
CA LEU A 512 15.58 -44.80 11.06
C LEU A 512 15.72 -45.59 12.38
N ARG A 513 15.24 -46.84 12.43
CA ARG A 513 15.38 -47.73 13.60
C ARG A 513 16.79 -48.29 13.75
N GLU A 514 17.50 -48.52 12.65
CA GLU A 514 18.93 -48.87 12.67
C GLU A 514 19.75 -47.69 13.23
N LEU A 515 19.49 -46.47 12.74
CA LEU A 515 20.11 -45.24 13.27
C LEU A 515 19.77 -44.98 14.75
N GLU A 516 18.58 -45.35 15.21
CA GLU A 516 18.18 -45.28 16.63
C GLU A 516 19.00 -46.23 17.50
N LYS A 517 19.38 -47.41 16.97
CA LYS A 517 20.24 -48.38 17.66
C LYS A 517 21.73 -48.04 17.58
N GLY A 518 22.11 -47.12 16.69
CA GLY A 518 23.50 -46.79 16.37
C GLY A 518 24.14 -47.74 15.36
N ASP A 519 23.32 -48.49 14.61
CA ASP A 519 23.75 -49.36 13.53
C ASP A 519 23.84 -48.57 12.21
N GLU A 520 24.84 -48.86 11.36
CA GLU A 520 24.98 -48.24 10.04
C GLU A 520 24.00 -48.89 9.03
N PRO A 521 23.05 -48.12 8.46
CA PRO A 521 22.11 -48.68 7.51
C PRO A 521 22.77 -49.05 6.18
N ALA A 522 22.22 -50.03 5.47
CA ALA A 522 22.74 -50.45 4.16
C ALA A 522 22.31 -49.49 3.02
N GLY A 523 23.17 -49.33 2.02
CA GLY A 523 22.88 -48.59 0.77
C GLY A 523 23.07 -47.07 0.87
N ASP A 524 22.55 -46.32 -0.12
CA ASP A 524 22.62 -44.85 -0.16
C ASP A 524 21.53 -44.19 0.70
N TRP A 525 21.47 -44.62 1.96
CA TRP A 525 20.45 -44.19 2.91
C TRP A 525 20.60 -42.70 3.26
N GLU A 526 21.82 -42.17 3.36
CA GLU A 526 22.07 -40.80 3.78
C GLU A 526 21.48 -39.79 2.79
N ARG A 527 21.71 -40.00 1.49
CA ARG A 527 21.14 -39.16 0.44
C ARG A 527 19.62 -39.22 0.48
N SER A 528 19.07 -40.43 0.57
CA SER A 528 17.62 -40.66 0.62
C SER A 528 16.97 -39.94 1.81
N LEU A 529 17.53 -40.07 3.02
CA LEU A 529 17.02 -39.36 4.19
C LEU A 529 17.20 -37.84 4.06
N ARG A 530 18.28 -37.36 3.44
CA ARG A 530 18.50 -35.91 3.25
C ARG A 530 17.45 -35.30 2.34
N GLU A 531 17.15 -35.96 1.22
CA GLU A 531 16.10 -35.55 0.28
C GLU A 531 14.71 -35.64 0.92
N GLN A 532 14.45 -36.65 1.76
CA GLN A 532 13.18 -36.82 2.45
C GLN A 532 12.98 -35.87 3.64
N PHE A 533 13.97 -35.66 4.51
CA PHE A 533 13.77 -34.98 5.79
C PHE A 533 14.42 -33.60 5.86
N GLY A 534 15.44 -33.33 5.05
CA GLY A 534 16.31 -32.16 5.22
C GLY A 534 15.59 -30.81 5.22
N GLY A 535 14.53 -30.65 4.43
CA GLY A 535 13.69 -29.45 4.45
C GLY A 535 12.84 -29.31 5.71
N GLY A 536 12.10 -30.38 6.07
CA GLY A 536 11.17 -30.35 7.21
C GLY A 536 11.85 -30.34 8.57
N VAL A 537 13.01 -30.98 8.69
CA VAL A 537 13.82 -30.94 9.92
C VAL A 537 14.34 -29.53 10.17
N ARG A 538 14.86 -28.89 9.10
CA ARG A 538 15.33 -27.50 9.18
C ARG A 538 14.19 -26.53 9.41
N SER A 539 12.99 -26.77 8.88
CA SER A 539 11.84 -25.87 9.09
C SER A 539 11.41 -25.76 10.56
N VAL A 540 11.54 -26.84 11.35
CA VAL A 540 11.29 -26.78 12.80
C VAL A 540 12.49 -26.32 13.62
N GLY A 541 13.65 -26.14 13.00
CA GLY A 541 14.84 -25.51 13.61
C GLY A 541 15.97 -26.46 13.96
N LEU A 542 15.84 -27.75 13.66
CA LEU A 542 16.92 -28.72 13.88
C LEU A 542 17.84 -28.76 12.66
N ARG A 543 19.16 -28.83 12.87
CA ARG A 543 20.14 -28.88 11.78
C ARG A 543 20.01 -30.13 10.91
N ARG A 544 20.01 -31.29 11.56
CA ARG A 544 20.03 -32.62 10.95
C ARG A 544 19.53 -33.66 11.95
N LEU A 545 19.01 -34.77 11.44
CA LEU A 545 18.49 -35.86 12.26
C LEU A 545 19.56 -36.85 12.73
N TRP A 546 20.62 -37.05 11.94
CA TRP A 546 21.67 -38.01 12.22
C TRP A 546 23.05 -37.36 12.14
N SER A 547 24.03 -38.04 12.71
CA SER A 547 25.44 -37.66 12.66
C SER A 547 26.31 -38.89 12.49
N THR A 548 27.41 -38.72 11.75
CA THR A 548 28.50 -39.68 11.69
C THR A 548 29.69 -39.10 12.44
N LYS A 549 30.01 -39.63 13.62
CA LYS A 549 31.19 -39.24 14.42
C LYS A 549 32.05 -40.48 14.65
N GLY A 550 33.32 -40.44 14.24
CA GLY A 550 34.27 -41.54 14.50
C GLY A 550 33.83 -42.90 13.94
N ASN A 551 33.28 -42.93 12.71
CA ASN A 551 32.72 -44.10 12.04
C ASN A 551 31.47 -44.72 12.70
N VAL A 552 30.87 -44.06 13.69
CA VAL A 552 29.56 -44.43 14.23
C VAL A 552 28.51 -43.48 13.67
N THR A 553 27.49 -44.05 13.03
CA THR A 553 26.34 -43.32 12.54
C THR A 553 25.16 -43.56 13.45
N SER A 554 24.61 -42.48 14.01
CA SER A 554 23.44 -42.54 14.87
C SER A 554 22.55 -41.33 14.63
N LEU A 555 21.36 -41.35 15.23
CA LEU A 555 20.62 -40.11 15.45
C LEU A 555 21.49 -39.09 16.21
N VAL A 556 21.27 -37.80 15.95
CA VAL A 556 22.09 -36.73 16.50
C VAL A 556 22.04 -36.76 18.03
N GLU A 557 23.20 -36.62 18.65
CA GLU A 557 23.37 -36.61 20.10
C GLU A 557 22.47 -35.54 20.75
N GLY A 558 21.76 -35.90 21.82
CA GLY A 558 20.78 -35.05 22.51
C GLY A 558 19.32 -35.22 22.05
N LEU A 559 19.10 -35.76 20.86
CA LEU A 559 17.76 -36.03 20.34
C LEU A 559 17.14 -37.24 21.06
N LYS A 560 15.99 -37.05 21.72
CA LYS A 560 15.32 -38.10 22.52
C LYS A 560 14.01 -38.57 21.90
N ARG A 561 13.71 -39.86 22.02
CA ARG A 561 12.42 -40.43 21.58
C ARG A 561 11.29 -39.97 22.49
N LEU A 562 10.12 -39.67 21.92
CA LEU A 562 8.87 -39.50 22.67
C LEU A 562 8.36 -40.84 23.19
N SER A 563 8.09 -40.89 24.50
CA SER A 563 7.59 -42.09 25.18
C SER A 563 6.09 -42.34 24.99
N GLY A 564 5.34 -41.38 24.40
CA GLY A 564 3.88 -41.43 24.19
C GLY A 564 3.46 -41.56 22.73
N THR A 565 2.15 -41.69 22.46
CA THR A 565 1.59 -41.92 21.11
C THR A 565 1.28 -40.64 20.32
N SER A 566 1.36 -39.44 20.91
CA SER A 566 1.05 -38.18 20.24
C SER A 566 2.19 -37.17 20.34
N LEU A 567 2.47 -36.48 19.24
CA LEU A 567 3.29 -35.27 19.23
C LEU A 567 2.52 -34.11 19.89
N PRO A 568 3.22 -33.20 20.61
CA PRO A 568 2.62 -32.00 21.20
C PRO A 568 2.16 -31.00 20.15
#